data_AF-A0ABD1C1Z2-F1
#
_entry.id   AF-A0ABD1C1Z2-F1
#
_cell.length_a   1.000
_cell.length_b   1.000
_cell.length_c   1.000
_cell.angle_alpha   90.00
_cell.angle_beta   90.00
_cell.angle_gamma   90.00
#
_symmetry.space_group_name_H-M   'P 1'
#
loop_
_entity.id
_entity.type
_entity.pdbx_description
1 polymer ?
#
loop_
_entity_poly.entity_id
_entity_poly.type
_entity_poly.pdbx_seq_one_letter_code
_entity_poly.pdbx_strand_id
1 'polypeptide(L)'
;MKDAQNRQKSYTNKRWKKLVFEVGDRVYLKMALLRGPNRSITATKLSTRYMRPFQIVERVGPVAYRLELPEIMQVFHKVFNVLMLKKCLHRGDDVLVEIPSDLQPNMTVDARPLRVLDRRVNELHRKNIPMMQVLWDCDGVQEETWEPEARMETRFWKWFQKQAAA
;
A
#
# COMPACT_ATOMS: atom_id res chain seq x y z
N MET A 1 -1.06 -5.87 37.68
CA MET A 1 -0.87 -6.00 36.21
C MET A 1 -2.19 -6.05 35.43
N LYS A 2 -3.24 -6.74 35.94
CA LYS A 2 -4.52 -6.93 35.24
C LYS A 2 -5.32 -5.63 35.01
N ASP A 3 -5.27 -4.69 35.96
CA ASP A 3 -5.97 -3.40 35.82
C ASP A 3 -5.40 -2.50 34.72
N ALA A 4 -4.08 -2.50 34.54
CA ALA A 4 -3.44 -1.76 33.45
C ALA A 4 -3.87 -2.32 32.09
N GLN A 5 -3.90 -3.66 31.95
CA GLN A 5 -4.38 -4.32 30.72
C GLN A 5 -5.87 -4.05 30.45
N ASN A 6 -6.71 -4.07 31.49
CA ASN A 6 -8.14 -3.79 31.38
C ASN A 6 -8.39 -2.33 30.96
N ARG A 7 -7.63 -1.37 31.52
CA ARG A 7 -7.67 0.05 31.12
C ARG A 7 -7.31 0.20 29.64
N GLN A 8 -6.20 -0.41 29.20
CA GLN A 8 -5.75 -0.41 27.80
C GLN A 8 -6.85 -0.93 26.87
N LYS A 9 -7.42 -2.11 27.19
CA LYS A 9 -8.52 -2.72 26.42
C LYS A 9 -9.74 -1.81 26.36
N SER A 10 -10.12 -1.19 27.49
CA SER A 10 -11.29 -0.30 27.54
C SER A 10 -11.10 0.94 26.66
N TYR A 11 -9.90 1.52 26.65
CA TYR A 11 -9.60 2.72 25.86
C TYR A 11 -9.63 2.41 24.36
N THR A 12 -9.08 1.27 23.95
CA THR A 12 -9.12 0.82 22.54
C THR A 12 -10.55 0.46 22.11
N ASN A 13 -11.25 -0.37 22.88
CA ASN A 13 -12.57 -0.89 22.50
C ASN A 13 -13.65 0.19 22.45
N LYS A 14 -13.59 1.21 23.33
CA LYS A 14 -14.55 2.33 23.32
C LYS A 14 -14.56 3.12 22.01
N ARG A 15 -13.44 3.14 21.28
CA ARG A 15 -13.32 3.85 19.99
C ARG A 15 -13.62 2.96 18.78
N TRP A 16 -13.75 1.65 18.96
CA TRP A 16 -14.04 0.70 17.89
C TRP A 16 -15.54 0.47 17.74
N LYS A 17 -16.10 0.90 16.60
CA LYS A 17 -17.40 0.42 16.15
C LYS A 17 -17.21 -0.98 15.56
N LYS A 18 -18.06 -1.94 15.95
CA LYS A 18 -18.06 -3.27 15.33
C LYS A 18 -18.49 -3.10 13.87
N LEU A 19 -17.53 -3.18 12.95
CA LEU A 19 -17.80 -3.19 11.52
C LEU A 19 -18.16 -4.63 11.14
N VAL A 20 -19.41 -4.85 10.77
CA VAL A 20 -19.91 -6.16 10.32
C VAL A 20 -20.46 -5.98 8.92
N PHE A 21 -20.17 -6.93 8.05
CA PHE A 21 -20.66 -6.96 6.68
C PHE A 21 -21.48 -8.23 6.47
N GLU A 22 -22.42 -8.15 5.54
CA GLU A 22 -23.26 -9.29 5.14
C GLU A 22 -22.80 -9.85 3.79
N VAL A 23 -23.18 -11.11 3.52
CA VAL A 23 -22.95 -11.70 2.20
C VAL A 23 -23.81 -10.95 1.19
N GLY A 24 -23.22 -10.55 0.06
CA GLY A 24 -23.85 -9.68 -0.94
C GLY A 24 -23.58 -8.18 -0.74
N ASP A 25 -23.05 -7.74 0.41
CA ASP A 25 -22.62 -6.35 0.56
C ASP A 25 -21.49 -6.04 -0.44
N ARG A 26 -21.54 -4.86 -1.06
CA ARG A 26 -20.42 -4.30 -1.83
C ARG A 26 -19.46 -3.59 -0.89
N VAL A 27 -18.17 -3.89 -0.99
CA VAL A 27 -17.12 -3.28 -0.17
C VAL A 27 -15.95 -2.81 -1.02
N TYR A 28 -15.43 -1.64 -0.68
CA TYR A 28 -14.17 -1.15 -1.19
C TYR A 28 -13.01 -1.89 -0.52
N LEU A 29 -12.08 -2.42 -1.32
CA LEU A 29 -10.87 -3.05 -0.82
C LEU A 29 -9.74 -2.00 -0.75
N LYS A 30 -9.19 -1.83 0.44
CA LYS A 30 -8.07 -0.91 0.71
C LYS A 30 -6.84 -1.43 -0.01
N MET A 31 -6.27 -0.60 -0.88
CA MET A 31 -4.91 -0.79 -1.36
C MET A 31 -3.93 -0.25 -0.33
N ALA A 32 -2.88 -1.01 -0.07
CA ALA A 32 -1.68 -0.45 0.50
C ALA A 32 -0.78 -0.11 -0.69
N LEU A 33 -0.80 1.15 -1.15
CA LEU A 33 0.26 1.65 -2.02
C LEU A 33 1.57 1.64 -1.22
N LEU A 34 2.17 0.46 -1.07
CA LEU A 34 3.52 0.30 -0.55
C LEU A 34 4.43 0.46 -1.73
N ARG A 35 5.05 1.63 -1.79
CA ARG A 35 5.98 2.01 -2.82
C ARG A 35 7.34 1.44 -2.45
N GLY A 36 7.75 0.35 -3.12
CA GLY A 36 9.05 -0.26 -2.89
C GLY A 36 9.29 -0.68 -1.43
N PRO A 37 10.55 -0.84 -0.99
CA PRO A 37 10.86 -1.68 0.16
C PRO A 37 10.32 -1.23 1.51
N ASN A 38 10.15 0.05 1.83
CA ASN A 38 9.66 0.48 3.17
C ASN A 38 9.17 1.95 3.25
N ARG A 39 8.57 2.57 2.23
CA ARG A 39 8.01 3.92 2.40
C ARG A 39 6.60 4.02 1.83
N SER A 40 5.65 4.41 2.67
CA SER A 40 4.37 4.94 2.24
C SER A 40 4.63 6.26 1.54
N ILE A 41 4.23 6.41 0.27
CA ILE A 41 3.97 7.75 -0.26
C ILE A 41 2.97 8.39 0.72
N THR A 42 3.24 9.61 1.16
CA THR A 42 2.16 10.54 1.49
C THR A 42 1.30 10.61 0.24
N ALA A 43 0.33 9.69 0.16
CA ALA A 43 -0.77 9.71 -0.80
C ALA A 43 -0.99 11.18 -1.11
N THR A 44 -0.69 11.61 -2.35
CA THR A 44 -1.04 12.97 -2.76
C THR A 44 -2.48 13.16 -2.28
N LYS A 45 -2.83 14.35 -1.79
CA LYS A 45 -4.07 14.57 -1.00
C LYS A 45 -5.36 13.94 -1.62
N LEU A 46 -5.30 13.58 -2.90
CA LEU A 46 -6.33 12.96 -3.75
C LEU A 46 -6.01 11.54 -4.30
N SER A 47 -4.89 10.87 -4.00
CA SER A 47 -4.61 9.53 -4.53
C SER A 47 -5.59 8.49 -3.96
N THR A 48 -6.09 7.61 -4.81
CA THR A 48 -7.12 6.66 -4.39
C THR A 48 -6.56 5.54 -3.53
N ARG A 49 -7.09 5.40 -2.31
CA ARG A 49 -6.69 4.36 -1.34
C ARG A 49 -7.48 3.06 -1.45
N TYR A 50 -8.51 3.01 -2.29
CA TYR A 50 -9.46 1.91 -2.34
C TYR A 50 -9.71 1.52 -3.79
N MET A 51 -9.58 0.23 -4.11
CA MET A 51 -10.00 -0.30 -5.41
C MET A 51 -11.51 -0.23 -5.54
N ARG A 52 -11.98 -0.46 -6.77
CA ARG A 52 -13.40 -0.64 -7.07
C ARG A 52 -14.12 -1.54 -6.05
N PRO A 53 -15.44 -1.38 -5.86
CA PRO A 53 -16.20 -2.26 -4.98
C PRO A 53 -16.13 -3.72 -5.43
N PHE A 54 -15.97 -4.63 -4.46
CA PHE A 54 -16.10 -6.07 -4.65
C PHE A 54 -17.26 -6.59 -3.82
N GLN A 55 -17.90 -7.66 -4.29
CA GLN A 55 -18.98 -8.30 -3.56
C GLN A 55 -18.41 -9.28 -2.53
N ILE A 56 -18.98 -9.29 -1.32
CA ILE A 56 -18.69 -10.32 -0.33
C ILE A 56 -19.43 -11.60 -0.71
N VAL A 57 -18.68 -12.67 -0.95
CA VAL A 57 -19.20 -14.00 -1.28
C VAL A 57 -19.47 -14.80 -0.01
N GLU A 58 -18.59 -14.69 0.98
CA GLU A 58 -18.67 -15.49 2.20
C GLU A 58 -18.05 -14.76 3.38
N ARG A 59 -18.62 -14.97 4.57
CA ARG A 59 -17.99 -14.60 5.83
C ARG A 59 -17.19 -15.79 6.39
N VAL A 60 -15.87 -15.75 6.22
CA VAL A 60 -14.96 -16.83 6.66
C VAL A 60 -14.77 -16.82 8.18
N GLY A 61 -14.89 -15.65 8.83
CA GLY A 61 -14.82 -15.56 10.28
C GLY A 61 -15.31 -14.22 10.83
N PRO A 62 -15.12 -13.96 12.14
CA PRO A 62 -15.56 -12.72 12.77
C PRO A 62 -14.96 -11.46 12.13
N VAL A 63 -13.73 -11.56 11.63
CA VAL A 63 -12.92 -10.47 11.08
C VAL A 63 -12.40 -10.74 9.67
N ALA A 64 -12.86 -11.80 9.00
CA ALA A 64 -12.34 -12.24 7.71
C ALA A 64 -13.49 -12.52 6.72
N TYR A 65 -13.40 -11.95 5.53
CA TYR A 65 -14.44 -12.04 4.49
C TYR A 65 -13.81 -12.44 3.16
N ARG A 66 -14.50 -13.29 2.40
CA ARG A 66 -14.11 -13.67 1.04
C ARG A 66 -14.79 -12.76 0.04
N LEU A 67 -14.00 -12.17 -0.85
CA LEU A 67 -14.47 -11.30 -1.91
C LEU A 67 -14.52 -12.00 -3.26
N GLU A 68 -15.43 -11.55 -4.11
CA GLU A 68 -15.44 -11.88 -5.54
C GLU A 68 -14.43 -10.98 -6.27
N LEU A 69 -13.25 -11.53 -6.54
CA LEU A 69 -12.19 -10.83 -7.25
C LEU A 69 -12.26 -11.11 -8.76
N PRO A 70 -11.94 -10.12 -9.62
CA PRO A 70 -11.85 -10.31 -11.06
C PRO A 70 -10.69 -11.23 -11.45
N GLU A 71 -10.73 -11.69 -12.70
CA GLU A 71 -9.72 -12.56 -13.31
C GLU A 71 -8.30 -12.01 -13.20
N ILE A 72 -8.14 -10.69 -13.38
CA ILE A 72 -6.86 -9.96 -13.27
C ILE A 72 -6.21 -10.15 -11.87
N MET A 73 -7.02 -10.40 -10.84
CA MET A 73 -6.57 -10.58 -9.45
C MET A 73 -6.65 -12.04 -8.98
N GLN A 74 -6.68 -13.03 -9.89
CA GLN A 74 -6.73 -14.44 -9.49
C GLN A 74 -5.54 -14.90 -8.63
N VAL A 75 -4.37 -14.27 -8.79
CA VAL A 75 -3.15 -14.57 -8.01
C VAL A 75 -3.30 -14.17 -6.53
N PHE A 76 -4.24 -13.28 -6.21
CA PHE A 76 -4.42 -12.76 -4.86
C PHE A 76 -5.27 -13.70 -3.99
N HIS A 77 -4.95 -13.75 -2.70
CA HIS A 77 -5.83 -14.41 -1.74
C HIS A 77 -7.17 -13.69 -1.69
N LYS A 78 -8.27 -14.45 -1.87
CA LYS A 78 -9.64 -13.90 -1.90
C LYS A 78 -10.18 -13.51 -0.53
N VAL A 79 -9.46 -13.82 0.56
CA VAL A 79 -9.90 -13.61 1.94
C VAL A 79 -9.18 -12.43 2.56
N PHE A 80 -9.93 -11.44 3.00
CA PHE A 80 -9.41 -10.17 3.53
C PHE A 80 -9.90 -9.90 4.94
N ASN A 81 -9.07 -9.19 5.72
CA ASN A 81 -9.42 -8.74 7.04
C ASN A 81 -10.39 -7.54 6.98
N VAL A 82 -11.32 -7.46 7.94
CA VAL A 82 -12.32 -6.38 8.07
C VAL A 82 -11.70 -4.96 8.04
N LEU A 83 -10.45 -4.78 8.51
CA LEU A 83 -9.74 -3.50 8.49
C LEU A 83 -9.30 -3.05 7.09
N MET A 84 -9.27 -3.97 6.13
CA MET A 84 -8.96 -3.70 4.73
C MET A 84 -10.22 -3.37 3.93
N LEU A 85 -11.41 -3.46 4.54
CA LEU A 85 -12.68 -3.31 3.86
C LEU A 85 -13.39 -2.04 4.32
N LYS A 86 -14.04 -1.34 3.38
CA LYS A 86 -14.91 -0.21 3.67
C LYS A 86 -16.25 -0.41 2.99
N LYS A 87 -17.37 -0.26 3.72
CA LYS A 87 -18.72 -0.45 3.14
C LYS A 87 -18.92 0.51 1.96
N CYS A 88 -19.35 -0.03 0.82
CA CYS A 88 -19.82 0.78 -0.28
C CYS A 88 -21.30 1.09 -0.07
N LEU A 89 -21.65 2.37 0.02
CA LEU A 89 -23.03 2.83 0.15
C LEU A 89 -23.65 3.24 -1.20
N HIS A 90 -22.86 3.28 -2.25
CA HIS A 90 -23.30 3.68 -3.59
C HIS A 90 -23.87 2.48 -4.34
N ARG A 91 -25.05 2.67 -4.94
CA ARG A 91 -25.75 1.65 -5.74
C ARG A 91 -25.32 1.68 -7.22
N GLY A 92 -24.58 2.71 -7.64
CA GLY A 92 -24.05 2.91 -8.99
C GLY A 92 -22.54 2.67 -9.08
N ASP A 93 -22.08 2.25 -10.26
CA ASP A 93 -20.69 1.89 -10.57
C ASP A 93 -19.79 3.12 -10.80
N ASP A 94 -19.81 4.10 -9.90
CA ASP A 94 -19.09 5.37 -10.12
C ASP A 94 -17.97 5.56 -9.11
N VAL A 95 -16.84 4.93 -9.41
CA VAL A 95 -15.46 5.46 -9.42
C VAL A 95 -14.57 4.24 -9.66
N LEU A 96 -14.22 4.03 -10.92
CA LEU A 96 -13.27 3.01 -11.33
C LEU A 96 -11.88 3.50 -10.98
N VAL A 97 -11.28 2.90 -9.96
CA VAL A 97 -9.83 2.89 -9.87
C VAL A 97 -9.40 1.61 -10.52
N GLU A 98 -8.84 1.75 -11.71
CA GLU A 98 -8.24 0.66 -12.45
C GLU A 98 -7.23 -0.04 -11.54
N ILE A 99 -7.25 -1.37 -11.58
CA ILE A 99 -6.30 -2.17 -10.82
C ILE A 99 -4.94 -1.93 -11.49
N PRO A 100 -3.92 -1.43 -10.76
CA PRO A 100 -2.60 -1.21 -11.33
C PRO A 100 -2.09 -2.51 -11.94
N SER A 101 -1.57 -2.45 -13.17
CA SER A 101 -1.11 -3.65 -13.89
C SER A 101 0.10 -4.31 -13.21
N ASP A 102 0.81 -3.58 -12.36
CA ASP A 102 1.99 -4.00 -11.63
C ASP A 102 1.70 -4.34 -10.14
N LEU A 103 0.43 -4.42 -9.75
CA LEU A 103 0.01 -4.79 -8.40
C LEU A 103 0.50 -6.20 -8.06
N GLN A 104 1.39 -6.27 -7.08
CA GLN A 104 1.95 -7.52 -6.55
C GLN A 104 0.94 -8.24 -5.65
N PRO A 105 1.04 -9.58 -5.46
CA PRO A 105 0.07 -10.38 -4.68
C PRO A 105 -0.16 -9.94 -3.23
N ASN A 106 0.82 -9.25 -2.63
CA ASN A 106 0.73 -8.61 -1.31
C ASN A 106 0.04 -7.23 -1.36
N MET A 107 -0.62 -6.89 -2.46
CA MET A 107 -1.28 -5.62 -2.77
C MET A 107 -0.34 -4.41 -2.83
N THR A 108 0.92 -4.59 -3.26
CA THR A 108 1.90 -3.51 -3.36
C THR A 108 2.23 -3.16 -4.80
N VAL A 109 2.54 -1.90 -5.06
CA VAL A 109 2.96 -1.42 -6.39
C VAL A 109 4.43 -1.02 -6.31
N ASP A 110 5.29 -1.71 -7.06
CA ASP A 110 6.73 -1.48 -7.02
C ASP A 110 7.12 -0.28 -7.89
N ALA A 111 7.67 0.75 -7.26
CA ALA A 111 8.20 1.90 -7.97
C ALA A 111 9.47 1.56 -8.77
N ARG A 112 9.55 2.07 -10.00
CA ARG A 112 10.72 1.91 -10.86
C ARG A 112 11.57 3.19 -10.80
N PRO A 113 12.89 3.11 -10.52
CA PRO A 113 13.74 4.28 -10.58
C PRO A 113 13.91 4.71 -12.04
N LEU A 114 13.67 5.98 -12.33
CA LEU A 114 13.84 6.59 -13.66
C LEU A 114 15.23 7.21 -13.80
N ARG A 115 15.57 8.13 -12.88
CA ARG A 115 16.84 8.86 -12.88
C ARG A 115 17.22 9.35 -11.50
N VAL A 116 18.52 9.56 -11.29
CA VAL A 116 19.03 10.31 -10.13
C VAL A 116 19.05 11.79 -10.50
N LEU A 117 18.43 12.61 -9.67
CA LEU A 117 18.34 14.07 -9.83
C LEU A 117 19.47 14.79 -9.10
N ASP A 118 19.81 14.33 -7.89
CA ASP A 118 20.79 14.98 -7.03
C ASP A 118 21.43 13.99 -6.05
N ARG A 119 22.56 14.36 -5.45
CA ARG A 119 23.25 13.62 -4.39
C ARG A 119 23.64 14.56 -3.27
N ARG A 120 23.45 14.11 -2.03
CA ARG A 120 23.90 14.84 -0.84
C ARG A 120 24.38 13.88 0.24
N VAL A 121 25.12 14.41 1.20
CA VAL A 121 25.51 13.66 2.40
C VAL A 121 24.73 14.21 3.58
N ASN A 122 23.95 13.36 4.24
CA ASN A 122 23.34 13.70 5.51
C ASN A 122 24.37 13.42 6.62
N GLU A 123 24.89 14.49 7.21
CA GLU A 123 25.76 14.40 8.39
C GLU A 123 24.89 14.22 9.64
N LEU A 124 24.98 13.04 10.24
CA LEU A 124 24.44 12.75 11.57
C LEU A 124 25.60 12.78 12.57
N HIS A 125 25.29 13.03 13.84
CA HIS A 125 26.28 13.19 14.92
C HIS A 125 27.39 12.11 14.98
N ARG A 126 27.15 10.90 14.45
CA ARG A 126 28.14 9.80 14.44
C ARG A 126 28.41 9.20 13.07
N LYS A 127 27.70 9.61 12.02
CA LYS A 127 27.74 8.94 10.71
C LYS A 127 27.38 9.91 9.60
N ASN A 128 28.06 9.76 8.47
CA ASN A 128 27.70 10.39 7.22
C ASN A 128 26.94 9.38 6.36
N ILE A 129 25.73 9.72 5.94
CA ILE A 129 24.90 8.86 5.10
C ILE A 129 24.77 9.51 3.72
N PRO A 130 25.39 8.94 2.67
CA PRO A 130 25.17 9.34 1.30
C PRO A 130 23.71 9.09 0.91
N MET A 131 23.06 10.12 0.38
CA MET A 131 21.68 10.14 -0.06
C MET A 131 21.62 10.55 -1.53
N MET A 132 20.73 9.92 -2.28
CA MET A 132 20.45 10.24 -3.68
C MET A 132 18.99 10.67 -3.80
N GLN A 133 18.74 11.76 -4.52
CA GLN A 133 17.41 12.13 -4.94
C GLN A 133 17.08 11.33 -6.20
N VAL A 134 16.07 10.48 -6.12
CA VAL A 134 15.66 9.57 -7.20
C VAL A 134 14.28 9.98 -7.67
N LEU A 135 14.14 10.15 -8.98
CA LEU A 135 12.86 10.24 -9.65
C LEU A 135 12.33 8.83 -9.90
N TRP A 136 11.12 8.56 -9.44
CA TRP A 136 10.44 7.27 -9.55
C TRP A 136 9.30 7.36 -10.55
N ASP A 137 9.08 6.28 -11.30
CA ASP A 137 7.84 6.02 -12.04
C ASP A 137 6.97 5.07 -11.21
N CYS A 138 5.73 5.48 -10.98
CA CYS A 138 4.72 4.73 -10.23
C CYS A 138 3.42 4.74 -10.98
N ASP A 139 3.40 3.93 -12.04
CA ASP A 139 2.23 3.74 -12.88
C ASP A 139 1.75 5.08 -13.49
N GLY A 140 2.69 5.82 -14.10
CA GLY A 140 2.41 7.11 -14.74
C GLY A 140 2.52 8.33 -13.82
N VAL A 141 2.63 8.12 -12.50
CA VAL A 141 2.91 9.20 -11.55
C VAL A 141 4.40 9.29 -11.26
N GLN A 142 5.01 10.41 -11.63
CA GLN A 142 6.38 10.72 -11.28
C GLN A 142 6.49 11.33 -9.89
N GLU A 143 7.44 10.86 -9.07
CA GLU A 143 7.74 11.50 -7.79
C GLU A 143 9.22 11.43 -7.43
N GLU A 144 9.63 12.35 -6.56
CA GLU A 144 11.02 12.52 -6.15
C GLU A 144 11.19 12.17 -4.67
N THR A 145 12.15 11.28 -4.36
CA THR A 145 12.48 10.97 -2.97
C THR A 145 13.98 10.89 -2.75
N TRP A 146 14.40 11.22 -1.53
CA TRP A 146 15.78 11.04 -1.07
C TRP A 146 15.94 9.64 -0.46
N GLU A 147 16.71 8.76 -1.11
CA GLU A 147 17.01 7.41 -0.64
C GLU A 147 18.51 7.25 -0.32
N PRO A 148 18.88 6.43 0.69
CA PRO A 148 20.29 6.11 0.94
C PRO A 148 20.92 5.35 -0.23
N GLU A 149 22.13 5.76 -0.64
CA GLU A 149 22.83 5.22 -1.81
C GLU A 149 23.07 3.70 -1.70
N ALA A 150 23.59 3.23 -0.57
CA ALA A 150 23.83 1.80 -0.32
C ALA A 150 22.58 0.92 -0.50
N ARG A 151 21.39 1.46 -0.20
CA ARG A 151 20.12 0.74 -0.37
C ARG A 151 19.72 0.65 -1.84
N MET A 152 19.91 1.76 -2.56
CA MET A 152 19.67 1.84 -3.99
C MET A 152 20.58 0.86 -4.74
N GLU A 153 21.87 0.84 -4.40
CA GLU A 153 22.84 -0.11 -4.97
C GLU A 153 22.43 -1.55 -4.70
N THR A 154 22.01 -1.90 -3.49
CA THR A 154 21.63 -3.29 -3.17
C THR A 154 20.39 -3.76 -3.94
N ARG A 155 19.33 -2.95 -3.96
CA ARG A 155 18.02 -3.38 -4.52
C ARG A 155 17.90 -3.13 -6.02
N PHE A 156 18.53 -2.09 -6.54
CA PHE A 156 18.44 -1.66 -7.93
C PHE A 156 19.79 -1.73 -8.66
N TRP A 157 20.71 -2.62 -8.24
CA TRP A 157 22.05 -2.74 -8.85
C TRP A 157 22.02 -2.86 -10.38
N LYS A 158 21.08 -3.65 -10.93
CA LYS A 158 20.92 -3.82 -12.39
C LYS A 158 20.61 -2.51 -13.11
N TRP A 159 19.85 -1.63 -12.46
CA TRP A 159 19.50 -0.33 -13.00
C TRP A 159 20.74 0.57 -13.05
N PHE A 160 21.57 0.56 -12.00
CA PHE A 160 22.84 1.30 -11.99
C PHE A 160 23.81 0.81 -13.06
N GLN A 161 23.94 -0.50 -13.26
CA GLN A 161 24.78 -1.05 -14.33
C GLN A 161 24.34 -0.59 -15.72
N LYS A 162 23.02 -0.54 -15.96
CA LYS A 162 22.48 -0.08 -17.23
C LYS A 162 22.73 1.41 -17.47
N GLN A 163 22.74 2.23 -16.42
CA GLN A 163 23.08 3.65 -16.55
C GLN A 163 24.57 3.91 -16.81
N ALA A 164 25.47 3.06 -16.29
CA ALA A 164 26.91 3.19 -16.53
C ALA A 164 27.36 2.75 -17.93
N ALA A 165 26.53 1.97 -18.64
CA ALA A 165 26.80 1.47 -19.99
C ALA A 165 26.20 2.33 -21.11
N ALA A 166 25.51 3.41 -20.77
CA ALA A 166 24.87 4.37 -21.69
C ALA A 166 25.62 5.70 -21.67
#